data_AF-A0A352J3V1-F1
#
_entry.id   AF-A0A352J3V1-F1
#
_cell.length_a   1.000
_cell.length_b   1.000
_cell.length_c   1.000
_cell.angle_alpha   90.00
_cell.angle_beta   90.00
_cell.angle_gamma   90.00
#
_symmetry.space_group_name_H-M   'P 1'
#
loop_
_entity.id
_entity.type
_entity.pdbx_description
1 polymer ?
#
loop_
_entity_poly.entity_id
_entity_poly.type
_entity_poly.pdbx_seq_one_letter_code
_entity_poly.pdbx_strand_id
1 'polypeptide(L)'
;FQAVQRNAVPVEHAAEFGQLPVQFAGRIIPMNTFSAELLRKIHKNNKIGRLNSDQFLLGILTMPQMWMQVPFIANSNEEVAKMFQLPEQHFAYAQVFDPKGNYKLLARVNEAYHKPESQRNEFDKDIIKLDEKINILFLLLNHKLLTLFPKADAPNDTWYAPGDDLSGIPEEDSLFISRSLPLYLSEVNRSLESGDWQQPNTILDSIAAFQQKADQAGHINPKKIRTEIRYNKQNIFSKTRTGYFALGLLLLMTAFLRLFKEAMWTNILSKVLVWGIFLVFLYHVYGMAMRWYISGYAPWSNSYETMVYVAWATILAGLIFGRKSDLTLATATIFGGIILFVSGLNWMEPQITTLVPVLKSPWLMFHVAVTVAAYGFFGISLLLGLSNLLILSVAKKETAMLHVRELSIINNMSLLVGLALMTIGTFLGGIWANESWGRYWSWDPKETWALITVVVYSVVTHIHLVRKLNNDWFFNLASVMAFASVLMTFWGVNYLLSGLHSYGENEGVSEVFVYLYAILFGVIVLALVSYRGYKKFKSQGSTSNFY
;
A
#
# COMPACT_ATOMS: atom_id res chain seq x y z
N PHE A 1 -4.36 22.65 21.45
CA PHE A 1 -4.56 21.20 21.30
C PHE A 1 -5.24 20.53 22.51
N GLN A 2 -4.78 20.77 23.75
CA GLN A 2 -5.41 20.15 24.95
C GLN A 2 -6.91 20.48 25.10
N ALA A 3 -7.34 21.70 24.78
CA ALA A 3 -8.76 22.09 24.83
C ALA A 3 -9.64 21.23 23.90
N VAL A 4 -9.22 21.07 22.64
CA VAL A 4 -9.87 20.21 21.64
C VAL A 4 -9.91 18.75 22.11
N GLN A 5 -8.85 18.27 22.76
CA GLN A 5 -8.86 16.93 23.31
C GLN A 5 -9.83 16.80 24.49
N ARG A 6 -9.96 17.79 25.36
CA ARG A 6 -10.91 17.74 26.50
C ARG A 6 -12.35 17.72 26.03
N ASN A 7 -12.68 18.53 25.03
CA ASN A 7 -14.01 18.62 24.44
C ASN A 7 -14.25 17.61 23.30
N ALA A 8 -13.61 16.45 23.37
CA ALA A 8 -13.75 15.41 22.37
C ALA A 8 -15.09 14.71 22.50
N VAL A 9 -15.80 14.56 21.37
CA VAL A 9 -17.01 13.73 21.29
C VAL A 9 -16.70 12.30 21.75
N PRO A 10 -17.55 11.66 22.58
CA PRO A 10 -17.39 10.28 23.01
C PRO A 10 -17.23 9.32 21.83
N VAL A 11 -16.49 8.22 22.04
CA VAL A 11 -16.17 7.25 20.99
C VAL A 11 -17.43 6.56 20.48
N GLU A 12 -18.41 6.36 21.35
CA GLU A 12 -19.69 5.73 21.08
C GLU A 12 -20.51 6.58 20.10
N HIS A 13 -20.72 7.86 20.40
CA HIS A 13 -21.47 8.75 19.50
C HIS A 13 -20.72 9.02 18.19
N ALA A 14 -19.39 9.19 18.25
CA ALA A 14 -18.58 9.33 17.04
C ALA A 14 -18.69 8.10 16.11
N ALA A 15 -18.86 6.90 16.68
CA ALA A 15 -19.08 5.68 15.91
C ALA A 15 -20.48 5.62 15.26
N GLU A 16 -21.51 6.25 15.84
CA GLU A 16 -22.82 6.41 15.19
C GLU A 16 -22.72 7.34 13.99
N PHE A 17 -22.08 8.50 14.14
CA PHE A 17 -21.77 9.39 13.00
C PHE A 17 -20.94 8.67 11.93
N GLY A 18 -19.95 7.88 12.34
CA GLY A 18 -19.09 7.09 11.46
C GLY A 18 -19.82 6.05 10.61
N GLN A 19 -21.07 5.69 10.95
CA GLN A 19 -21.89 4.75 10.19
C GLN A 19 -22.64 5.41 9.03
N LEU A 20 -22.81 6.73 9.03
CA LEU A 20 -23.53 7.43 7.97
C LEU A 20 -22.85 7.19 6.61
N PRO A 21 -23.60 6.77 5.58
CA PRO A 21 -23.15 6.81 4.20
C PRO A 21 -22.76 8.23 3.78
N VAL A 22 -21.65 8.35 3.07
CA VAL A 22 -21.23 9.57 2.39
C VAL A 22 -20.70 9.19 1.01
N GLN A 23 -21.03 9.97 -0.02
CA GLN A 23 -20.40 9.78 -1.32
C GLN A 23 -19.03 10.43 -1.31
N PHE A 24 -17.99 9.74 -1.76
CA PHE A 24 -16.66 10.32 -1.94
C PHE A 24 -15.92 9.60 -3.07
N ALA A 25 -15.21 10.35 -3.92
CA ALA A 25 -14.46 9.82 -5.06
C ALA A 25 -15.26 8.84 -5.96
N GLY A 26 -16.57 9.10 -6.13
CA GLY A 26 -17.46 8.29 -6.96
C GLY A 26 -17.98 6.99 -6.31
N ARG A 27 -17.75 6.78 -5.00
CA ARG A 27 -18.25 5.62 -4.24
C ARG A 27 -19.03 6.08 -3.01
N ILE A 28 -20.03 5.30 -2.60
CA ILE A 28 -20.68 5.46 -1.28
C ILE A 28 -19.86 4.69 -0.24
N ILE A 29 -19.37 5.40 0.76
CA ILE A 29 -18.47 4.88 1.80
C ILE A 29 -19.04 5.21 3.18
N PRO A 30 -18.70 4.47 4.25
CA PRO A 30 -19.01 4.92 5.60
C PRO A 30 -18.24 6.21 5.90
N MET A 31 -18.86 7.11 6.65
CA MET A 31 -18.22 8.30 7.19
C MET A 31 -16.92 7.96 7.95
N ASN A 32 -16.84 6.77 8.55
CA ASN A 32 -15.62 6.24 9.15
C ASN A 32 -14.44 6.07 8.18
N THR A 33 -14.70 5.57 6.96
CA THR A 33 -13.65 5.50 5.94
C THR A 33 -13.27 6.91 5.50
N PHE A 34 -14.25 7.76 5.21
CA PHE A 34 -14.04 9.14 4.80
C PHE A 34 -13.17 9.91 5.81
N SER A 35 -13.51 9.83 7.10
CA SER A 35 -12.79 10.50 8.19
C SER A 35 -11.34 9.98 8.28
N ALA A 36 -11.13 8.68 8.11
CA ALA A 36 -9.80 8.05 8.17
C ALA A 36 -8.95 8.41 6.94
N GLU A 37 -9.53 8.51 5.76
CA GLU A 37 -8.86 8.96 4.54
C GLU A 37 -8.45 10.44 4.64
N LEU A 38 -9.36 11.27 5.12
CA LEU A 38 -9.13 12.69 5.37
C LEU A 38 -7.99 12.92 6.39
N LEU A 39 -8.05 12.23 7.54
CA LEU A 39 -7.02 12.36 8.58
C LEU A 39 -5.65 11.90 8.06
N ARG A 40 -5.59 10.80 7.29
CA ARG A 40 -4.34 10.35 6.67
C ARG A 40 -3.81 11.35 5.65
N LYS A 41 -4.67 11.91 4.80
CA LYS A 41 -4.25 12.88 3.76
C LYS A 41 -3.72 14.18 4.39
N ILE A 42 -4.31 14.64 5.49
CA ILE A 42 -3.92 15.91 6.12
C ILE A 42 -2.81 15.74 7.16
N HIS A 43 -2.86 14.70 7.99
CA HIS A 43 -1.99 14.52 9.16
C HIS A 43 -0.95 13.39 8.99
N LYS A 44 -0.98 12.61 7.89
CA LYS A 44 -0.11 11.44 7.65
C LYS A 44 -0.16 10.38 8.78
N ASN A 45 -1.28 10.30 9.53
CA ASN A 45 -1.48 9.34 10.62
C ASN A 45 -2.96 8.88 10.70
N ASN A 46 -3.23 7.78 11.40
CA ASN A 46 -4.57 7.23 11.64
C ASN A 46 -5.24 7.78 12.91
N LYS A 47 -4.51 8.54 13.73
CA LYS A 47 -4.99 9.17 14.96
C LYS A 47 -4.31 10.51 15.15
N ILE A 48 -4.96 11.38 15.93
CA ILE A 48 -4.38 12.65 16.35
C ILE A 48 -4.44 12.77 17.88
N GLY A 49 -3.27 12.62 18.52
CA GLY A 49 -3.18 12.42 19.96
C GLY A 49 -4.03 11.24 20.42
N ARG A 50 -5.06 11.50 21.24
CA ARG A 50 -5.99 10.45 21.73
C ARG A 50 -7.21 10.21 20.85
N LEU A 51 -7.43 11.03 19.82
CA LEU A 51 -8.64 11.02 19.00
C LEU A 51 -8.53 10.04 17.84
N ASN A 52 -9.59 9.28 17.60
CA ASN A 52 -9.75 8.53 16.35
C ASN A 52 -10.19 9.46 15.20
N SER A 53 -10.30 8.93 13.98
CA SER A 53 -10.66 9.70 12.79
C SER A 53 -12.05 10.31 12.85
N ASP A 54 -13.03 9.61 13.41
CA ASP A 54 -14.43 10.08 13.53
C ASP A 54 -14.53 11.24 14.51
N GLN A 55 -13.87 11.12 15.67
CA GLN A 55 -13.76 12.19 16.67
C GLN A 55 -13.01 13.41 16.12
N PHE A 56 -11.99 13.18 15.29
CA PHE A 56 -11.26 14.26 14.62
C PHE A 56 -12.17 15.03 13.66
N LEU A 57 -12.89 14.33 12.79
CA LEU A 57 -13.79 14.94 11.82
C LEU A 57 -14.92 15.70 12.53
N LEU A 58 -15.61 15.06 13.49
CA LEU A 58 -16.64 15.73 14.30
C LEU A 58 -16.07 16.92 15.04
N GLY A 59 -14.86 16.79 15.60
CA GLY A 59 -14.19 17.90 16.26
C GLY A 59 -14.03 19.11 15.33
N ILE A 60 -13.58 18.91 14.09
CA ILE A 60 -13.43 20.02 13.12
C ILE A 60 -14.78 20.68 12.86
N LEU A 61 -15.84 19.88 12.70
CA LEU A 61 -17.18 20.37 12.36
C LEU A 61 -17.84 21.09 13.55
N THR A 62 -17.68 20.61 14.78
CA THR A 62 -18.30 21.20 15.96
C THR A 62 -17.52 22.39 16.52
N MET A 63 -16.20 22.40 16.33
CA MET A 63 -15.28 23.39 16.89
C MET A 63 -14.32 23.99 15.85
N PRO A 64 -14.81 24.52 14.72
CA PRO A 64 -13.97 24.94 13.59
C PRO A 64 -12.94 26.01 13.99
N GLN A 65 -13.35 26.98 14.80
CA GLN A 65 -12.48 28.07 15.26
C GLN A 65 -11.27 27.58 16.06
N MET A 66 -11.46 26.56 16.92
CA MET A 66 -10.36 25.98 17.67
C MET A 66 -9.45 25.15 16.78
N TRP A 67 -10.02 24.35 15.87
CA TRP A 67 -9.25 23.51 14.96
C TRP A 67 -8.41 24.30 13.96
N MET A 68 -8.87 25.47 13.52
CA MET A 68 -8.07 26.36 12.67
C MET A 68 -6.75 26.81 13.32
N GLN A 69 -6.66 26.76 14.65
CA GLN A 69 -5.46 27.14 15.42
C GLN A 69 -4.62 25.93 15.87
N VAL A 70 -5.12 24.71 15.71
CA VAL A 70 -4.36 23.50 16.09
C VAL A 70 -3.33 23.19 15.00
N PRO A 71 -2.04 23.01 15.34
CA PRO A 71 -1.05 22.57 14.37
C PRO A 71 -1.19 21.07 14.12
N PHE A 72 -1.93 20.70 13.07
CA PHE A 72 -2.14 19.29 12.70
C PHE A 72 -1.91 18.99 11.22
N ILE A 73 -1.79 19.99 10.37
CA ILE A 73 -1.56 19.77 8.94
C ILE A 73 -0.09 19.40 8.78
N ALA A 74 0.17 18.18 8.31
CA ALA A 74 1.52 17.68 8.12
C ALA A 74 2.20 18.45 6.99
N ASN A 75 3.39 18.97 7.27
CA ASN A 75 4.23 19.57 6.24
C ASN A 75 4.88 18.46 5.41
N SER A 76 4.93 18.66 4.10
CA SER A 76 5.54 17.68 3.19
C SER A 76 7.00 18.01 2.87
N ASN A 77 7.43 19.27 3.03
CA ASN A 77 8.74 19.71 2.59
C ASN A 77 9.30 20.85 3.46
N GLU A 78 10.55 20.69 3.92
CA GLU A 78 11.26 21.69 4.73
C GLU A 78 11.49 23.02 4.00
N GLU A 79 11.72 23.01 2.68
CA GLU A 79 11.91 24.22 1.88
C GLU A 79 10.61 25.04 1.82
N VAL A 80 9.47 24.35 1.65
CA VAL A 80 8.15 24.99 1.70
C VAL A 80 7.91 25.55 3.10
N ALA A 81 8.27 24.80 4.15
CA ALA A 81 8.19 25.28 5.54
C ALA A 81 8.97 26.58 5.73
N LYS A 82 10.25 26.59 5.31
CA LYS A 82 11.16 27.73 5.47
C LYS A 82 10.69 28.93 4.65
N MET A 83 10.28 28.74 3.39
CA MET A 83 9.84 29.81 2.51
C MET A 83 8.61 30.54 3.04
N PHE A 84 7.64 29.80 3.59
CA PHE A 84 6.37 30.36 4.08
C PHE A 84 6.34 30.59 5.59
N GLN A 85 7.48 30.42 6.28
CA GLN A 85 7.61 30.57 7.74
C GLN A 85 6.63 29.69 8.51
N LEU A 86 6.43 28.46 8.02
CA LEU A 86 5.61 27.43 8.66
C LEU A 86 6.49 26.51 9.50
N PRO A 87 5.97 25.94 10.60
CA PRO A 87 6.64 24.88 11.33
C PRO A 87 7.02 23.68 10.44
N GLU A 88 8.15 23.03 10.77
CA GLU A 88 8.72 21.94 9.97
C GLU A 88 7.85 20.67 9.96
N GLN A 89 7.19 20.34 11.07
CA GLN A 89 6.41 19.09 11.17
C GLN A 89 4.92 19.29 10.90
N HIS A 90 4.27 20.12 11.71
CA HIS A 90 2.82 20.36 11.64
C HIS A 90 2.51 21.84 11.83
N PHE A 91 1.61 22.36 11.02
CA PHE A 91 1.16 23.75 11.09
C PHE A 91 -0.36 23.83 11.16
N ALA A 92 -0.86 24.98 11.62
CA ALA A 92 -2.28 25.24 11.78
C ALA A 92 -2.86 25.89 10.53
N TYR A 93 -4.14 25.62 10.23
CA TYR A 93 -4.81 26.19 9.06
C TYR A 93 -4.72 27.71 9.02
N ALA A 94 -4.89 28.39 10.15
CA ALA A 94 -4.78 29.85 10.22
C ALA A 94 -3.40 30.40 9.80
N GLN A 95 -2.33 29.59 9.88
CA GLN A 95 -0.96 30.04 9.57
C GLN A 95 -0.68 30.19 8.07
N VAL A 96 -1.50 29.62 7.19
CA VAL A 96 -1.33 29.78 5.72
C VAL A 96 -1.95 31.06 5.19
N PHE A 97 -2.64 31.82 6.04
CA PHE A 97 -3.21 33.12 5.71
C PHE A 97 -2.41 34.24 6.39
N ASP A 98 -2.30 35.39 5.72
CA ASP A 98 -1.73 36.59 6.32
C ASP A 98 -2.76 37.28 7.26
N PRO A 99 -2.36 38.29 8.06
CA PRO A 99 -3.30 39.01 8.93
C PRO A 99 -4.44 39.73 8.21
N LYS A 100 -4.36 39.90 6.88
CA LYS A 100 -5.41 40.48 6.04
C LYS A 100 -6.34 39.41 5.45
N GLY A 101 -6.09 38.12 5.72
CA GLY A 101 -6.85 36.99 5.19
C GLY A 101 -6.40 36.51 3.80
N ASN A 102 -5.31 37.05 3.24
CA ASN A 102 -4.82 36.60 1.94
C ASN A 102 -4.11 35.26 2.08
N TYR A 103 -4.34 34.38 1.10
CA TYR A 103 -3.70 33.08 1.05
C TYR A 103 -2.23 33.21 0.62
N LYS A 104 -1.30 32.88 1.53
CA LYS A 104 0.14 33.09 1.33
C LYS A 104 0.72 32.30 0.16
N LEU A 105 0.16 31.13 -0.14
CA LEU A 105 0.66 30.22 -1.17
C LEU A 105 0.16 30.57 -2.58
N LEU A 106 -0.86 31.45 -2.71
CA LEU A 106 -1.63 31.65 -3.95
C LEU A 106 -0.76 31.91 -5.18
N ALA A 107 0.23 32.81 -5.08
CA ALA A 107 1.07 33.17 -6.23
C ALA A 107 1.87 31.97 -6.76
N ARG A 108 2.45 31.16 -5.86
CA ARG A 108 3.24 29.97 -6.22
C ARG A 108 2.39 28.80 -6.64
N VAL A 109 1.22 28.63 -6.01
CA VAL A 109 0.22 27.65 -6.41
C VAL A 109 -0.22 27.89 -7.85
N ASN A 110 -0.54 29.15 -8.20
CA ASN A 110 -0.88 29.52 -9.56
C ASN A 110 0.27 29.20 -10.53
N GLU A 111 1.51 29.59 -10.20
CA GLU A 111 2.69 29.28 -11.02
C GLU A 111 2.84 27.76 -11.27
N ALA A 112 2.69 26.93 -10.23
CA ALA A 112 2.81 25.48 -10.32
C ALA A 112 1.70 24.84 -11.19
N TYR A 113 0.45 25.29 -11.04
CA TYR A 113 -0.67 24.78 -11.83
C TYR A 113 -0.60 25.16 -13.32
N HIS A 114 0.04 26.28 -13.68
CA HIS A 114 0.23 26.70 -15.08
C HIS A 114 1.31 25.88 -15.81
N LYS A 115 2.17 25.16 -15.09
CA LYS A 115 3.18 24.27 -15.70
C LYS A 115 2.53 22.96 -16.16
N PRO A 116 2.89 22.45 -17.36
CA PRO A 116 2.58 21.08 -17.76
C PRO A 116 3.10 20.08 -16.73
N GLU A 117 2.37 18.99 -16.49
CA GLU A 117 2.72 17.99 -15.46
C GLU A 117 4.14 17.43 -15.62
N SER A 118 4.59 17.19 -16.86
CA SER A 118 5.94 16.72 -17.18
C SER A 118 7.06 17.73 -16.89
N GLN A 119 6.72 19.00 -16.66
CA GLN A 119 7.67 20.09 -16.39
C GLN A 119 7.65 20.55 -14.92
N ARG A 120 6.78 19.96 -14.08
CA ARG A 120 6.69 20.32 -12.65
C ARG A 120 7.87 19.71 -11.89
N ASN A 121 8.63 20.55 -11.21
CA ASN A 121 9.70 20.09 -10.32
C ASN A 121 9.13 19.59 -8.98
N GLU A 122 9.98 19.05 -8.09
CA GLU A 122 9.50 18.51 -6.81
C GLU A 122 8.79 19.57 -5.96
N PHE A 123 9.33 20.79 -5.94
CA PHE A 123 8.78 21.91 -5.21
C PHE A 123 7.37 22.30 -5.71
N ASP A 124 7.15 22.33 -7.03
CA ASP A 124 5.84 22.59 -7.64
C ASP A 124 4.81 21.54 -7.18
N LYS A 125 5.20 20.25 -7.17
CA LYS A 125 4.33 19.16 -6.72
C LYS A 125 4.01 19.28 -5.23
N ASP A 126 4.97 19.65 -4.40
CA ASP A 126 4.78 19.79 -2.95
C ASP A 126 3.88 20.97 -2.60
N ILE A 127 3.98 22.08 -3.32
CA ILE A 127 3.05 23.21 -3.19
C ILE A 127 1.63 22.79 -3.60
N ILE A 128 1.46 22.07 -4.71
CA ILE A 128 0.15 21.56 -5.14
C ILE A 128 -0.44 20.63 -4.07
N LYS A 129 0.34 19.67 -3.56
CA LYS A 129 -0.10 18.77 -2.48
C LYS A 129 -0.47 19.53 -1.20
N LEU A 130 0.26 20.61 -0.88
CA LEU A 130 -0.06 21.45 0.26
C LEU A 130 -1.39 22.19 0.03
N ASP A 131 -1.55 22.79 -1.13
CA ASP A 131 -2.78 23.48 -1.54
C ASP A 131 -4.00 22.57 -1.51
N GLU A 132 -3.87 21.32 -1.97
CA GLU A 132 -4.92 20.31 -1.86
C GLU A 132 -5.38 20.11 -0.41
N LYS A 133 -4.46 20.02 0.56
CA LYS A 133 -4.83 19.88 1.99
C LYS A 133 -5.59 21.10 2.50
N ILE A 134 -5.18 22.31 2.07
CA ILE A 134 -5.84 23.57 2.45
C ILE A 134 -7.23 23.65 1.83
N ASN A 135 -7.38 23.31 0.55
CA ASN A 135 -8.65 23.29 -0.16
C ASN A 135 -9.62 22.25 0.41
N ILE A 136 -9.12 21.07 0.78
CA ILE A 136 -9.91 20.05 1.48
C ILE A 136 -10.49 20.61 2.79
N LEU A 137 -9.67 21.26 3.60
CA LEU A 137 -10.13 21.89 4.85
C LEU A 137 -11.09 23.04 4.59
N PHE A 138 -10.83 23.87 3.57
CA PHE A 138 -11.73 24.93 3.17
C PHE A 138 -13.12 24.39 2.79
N LEU A 139 -13.18 23.37 1.94
CA LEU A 139 -14.45 22.73 1.54
C LEU A 139 -15.16 22.07 2.73
N LEU A 140 -14.40 21.48 3.66
CA LEU A 140 -14.94 20.86 4.86
C LEU A 140 -15.55 21.89 5.81
N LEU A 141 -14.85 22.99 6.08
CA LEU A 141 -15.31 24.09 6.95
C LEU A 141 -16.55 24.80 6.38
N ASN A 142 -16.72 24.78 5.06
CA ASN A 142 -17.92 25.29 4.39
C ASN A 142 -19.00 24.22 4.16
N HIS A 143 -18.87 23.03 4.74
CA HIS A 143 -19.80 21.90 4.59
C HIS A 143 -20.06 21.46 3.13
N LYS A 144 -19.14 21.75 2.21
CA LYS A 144 -19.21 21.36 0.79
C LYS A 144 -18.57 20.01 0.49
N LEU A 145 -17.68 19.54 1.39
CA LEU A 145 -17.02 18.24 1.22
C LEU A 145 -17.89 17.06 1.69
N LEU A 146 -18.90 17.31 2.52
CA LEU A 146 -19.76 16.28 3.13
C LEU A 146 -20.98 16.00 2.26
N THR A 147 -20.78 15.32 1.14
CA THR A 147 -21.85 14.92 0.22
C THR A 147 -22.68 13.78 0.82
N LEU A 148 -23.65 14.16 1.66
CA LEU A 148 -24.49 13.30 2.51
C LEU A 148 -25.85 12.98 1.90
N PHE A 149 -26.36 13.76 0.95
CA PHE A 149 -27.76 13.67 0.56
C PHE A 149 -27.89 13.21 -0.90
N PRO A 150 -28.46 12.02 -1.18
CA PRO A 150 -28.63 11.54 -2.55
C PRO A 150 -29.46 12.50 -3.40
N LYS A 151 -29.11 12.63 -4.69
CA LYS A 151 -29.92 13.35 -5.67
C LYS A 151 -30.96 12.42 -6.27
N ALA A 152 -32.24 12.76 -6.13
CA ALA A 152 -33.28 12.12 -6.92
C ALA A 152 -33.03 12.42 -8.41
N ASP A 153 -33.07 11.39 -9.26
CA ASP A 153 -33.02 11.47 -10.73
C ASP A 153 -31.71 11.97 -11.40
N ALA A 154 -30.57 12.00 -10.71
CA ALA A 154 -29.31 12.42 -11.32
C ALA A 154 -28.62 11.28 -12.12
N PRO A 155 -28.28 11.45 -13.41
CA PRO A 155 -27.67 10.40 -14.24
C PRO A 155 -26.25 9.98 -13.82
N ASN A 156 -25.62 10.72 -12.91
CA ASN A 156 -24.26 10.47 -12.41
C ASN A 156 -24.21 10.08 -10.92
N ASP A 157 -25.35 9.75 -10.30
CA ASP A 157 -25.46 9.35 -8.89
C ASP A 157 -24.81 10.33 -7.90
N THR A 158 -24.62 11.61 -8.25
CA THR A 158 -23.93 12.59 -7.38
C THR A 158 -24.81 12.96 -6.19
N TRP A 159 -24.23 13.15 -5.00
CA TRP A 159 -24.95 13.56 -3.78
C TRP A 159 -24.75 15.06 -3.51
N TYR A 160 -25.69 15.70 -2.83
CA TYR A 160 -25.58 17.07 -2.32
C TYR A 160 -24.84 17.09 -0.98
N ALA A 161 -24.05 18.14 -0.80
CA ALA A 161 -23.52 18.54 0.49
C ALA A 161 -24.41 19.65 1.12
N PRO A 162 -24.47 19.76 2.46
CA PRO A 162 -25.25 20.80 3.13
C PRO A 162 -24.86 22.23 2.72
N GLY A 163 -23.61 22.45 2.29
CA GLY A 163 -23.11 23.75 1.84
C GLY A 163 -23.26 24.03 0.35
N ASP A 164 -23.92 23.16 -0.41
CA ASP A 164 -24.13 23.33 -1.86
C ASP A 164 -25.19 24.39 -2.18
N ASP A 165 -25.22 24.82 -3.45
CA ASP A 165 -26.35 25.56 -3.98
C ASP A 165 -27.51 24.58 -4.24
N LEU A 166 -28.60 24.77 -3.49
CA LEU A 166 -29.79 23.92 -3.51
C LEU A 166 -30.92 24.54 -4.35
N SER A 167 -30.61 25.57 -5.15
CA SER A 167 -31.56 26.17 -6.09
C SER A 167 -31.96 25.13 -7.15
N GLY A 168 -33.25 24.78 -7.20
CA GLY A 168 -33.80 23.77 -8.11
C GLY A 168 -34.25 22.45 -7.46
N ILE A 169 -34.10 22.31 -6.14
CA ILE A 169 -34.63 21.17 -5.35
C ILE A 169 -35.98 21.56 -4.73
N PRO A 170 -36.93 20.62 -4.54
CA PRO A 170 -38.12 20.87 -3.73
C PRO A 170 -37.81 21.54 -2.38
N GLU A 171 -38.63 22.51 -1.99
CA GLU A 171 -38.39 23.36 -0.81
C GLU A 171 -38.21 22.53 0.48
N GLU A 172 -39.02 21.49 0.66
CA GLU A 172 -38.95 20.59 1.82
C GLU A 172 -37.57 19.90 1.93
N ASP A 173 -37.08 19.32 0.83
CA ASP A 173 -35.80 18.62 0.78
C ASP A 173 -34.63 19.61 0.93
N SER A 174 -34.71 20.78 0.30
CA SER A 174 -33.69 21.84 0.41
C SER A 174 -33.55 22.36 1.84
N LEU A 175 -34.67 22.55 2.55
CA LEU A 175 -34.66 22.93 3.96
C LEU A 175 -34.07 21.84 4.84
N PHE A 176 -34.37 20.57 4.59
CA PHE A 176 -33.80 19.46 5.34
C PHE A 176 -32.28 19.36 5.13
N ILE A 177 -31.81 19.41 3.88
CA ILE A 177 -30.39 19.32 3.52
C ILE A 177 -29.58 20.45 4.18
N SER A 178 -30.08 21.69 4.08
CA SER A 178 -29.37 22.87 4.59
C SER A 178 -29.37 22.98 6.12
N ARG A 179 -30.37 22.41 6.82
CA ARG A 179 -30.53 22.58 8.28
C ARG A 179 -30.15 21.36 9.12
N SER A 180 -30.27 20.15 8.60
CA SER A 180 -30.09 18.91 9.38
C SER A 180 -28.68 18.79 9.97
N LEU A 181 -27.62 19.03 9.19
CA LEU A 181 -26.25 18.98 9.68
C LEU A 181 -25.94 20.11 10.69
N PRO A 182 -26.25 21.40 10.43
CA PRO A 182 -26.09 22.45 11.45
C PRO A 182 -26.84 22.17 12.76
N LEU A 183 -28.07 21.65 12.67
CA LEU A 183 -28.85 21.26 13.85
C LEU A 183 -28.15 20.12 14.61
N TYR A 184 -27.70 19.08 13.90
CA TYR A 184 -26.93 17.99 14.49
C TYR A 184 -25.69 18.50 15.22
N LEU A 185 -24.88 19.36 14.58
CA LEU A 185 -23.65 19.89 15.17
C LEU A 185 -23.92 20.77 16.40
N SER A 186 -25.00 21.56 16.37
CA SER A 186 -25.47 22.33 17.52
C SER A 186 -25.86 21.42 18.70
N GLU A 187 -26.60 20.35 18.42
CA GLU A 187 -26.99 19.37 19.42
C GLU A 187 -25.79 18.60 19.98
N VAL A 188 -24.81 18.24 19.15
CA VAL A 188 -23.55 17.63 19.63
C VAL A 188 -22.83 18.56 20.61
N ASN A 189 -22.74 19.86 20.30
CA ASN A 189 -22.14 20.83 21.22
C ASN A 189 -22.90 20.93 22.55
N ARG A 190 -24.24 20.90 22.52
CA ARG A 190 -25.06 20.85 23.75
C ARG A 190 -24.83 19.57 24.55
N SER A 191 -24.75 18.43 23.87
CA SER A 191 -24.51 17.11 24.48
C SER A 191 -23.11 16.96 25.09
N LEU A 192 -22.11 17.72 24.61
CA LEU A 192 -20.80 17.77 25.25
C LEU A 192 -20.85 18.36 26.66
N GLU A 193 -21.81 19.25 26.94
CA GLU A 193 -22.03 19.85 28.27
C GLU A 193 -22.98 19.01 29.13
N SER A 194 -24.09 18.54 28.54
CA SER A 194 -25.15 17.84 29.28
C SER A 194 -24.90 16.34 29.49
N GLY A 195 -24.11 15.71 28.61
CA GLY A 195 -23.92 14.27 28.56
C GLY A 195 -25.09 13.48 27.93
N ASP A 196 -26.17 14.15 27.51
CA ASP A 196 -27.32 13.51 26.85
C ASP A 196 -27.10 13.43 25.33
N TRP A 197 -26.96 12.21 24.80
CA TRP A 197 -26.70 11.95 23.38
C TRP A 197 -27.94 11.52 22.59
N GLN A 198 -29.14 11.51 23.20
CA GLN A 198 -30.36 11.02 22.56
C GLN A 198 -30.77 11.89 21.37
N GLN A 199 -30.70 13.22 21.50
CA GLN A 199 -31.09 14.16 20.45
C GLN A 199 -30.16 14.12 19.23
N PRO A 200 -28.82 14.21 19.38
CA PRO A 200 -27.91 14.00 18.26
C PRO A 200 -28.14 12.67 17.52
N ASN A 201 -28.35 11.57 18.25
CA ASN A 201 -28.62 10.26 17.64
C ASN A 201 -29.91 10.27 16.82
N THR A 202 -30.97 10.90 17.35
CA THR A 202 -32.26 11.02 16.64
C THR A 202 -32.13 11.81 15.33
N ILE A 203 -31.28 12.84 15.30
CA ILE A 203 -31.01 13.61 14.08
C ILE A 203 -30.20 12.76 13.08
N LEU A 204 -29.21 11.99 13.54
CA LEU A 204 -28.48 11.05 12.67
C LEU A 204 -29.42 10.00 12.05
N ASP A 205 -30.35 9.45 12.84
CA ASP A 205 -31.37 8.52 12.35
C ASP A 205 -32.26 9.18 11.29
N SER A 206 -32.61 10.45 11.49
CA SER A 206 -33.39 11.24 10.52
C SER A 206 -32.64 11.46 9.21
N ILE A 207 -31.34 11.77 9.27
CA ILE A 207 -30.46 11.89 8.09
C ILE A 207 -30.37 10.53 7.37
N ALA A 208 -30.16 9.44 8.11
CA ALA A 208 -30.08 8.10 7.54
C ALA A 208 -31.40 7.67 6.88
N ALA A 209 -32.54 8.01 7.48
CA ALA A 209 -33.87 7.75 6.91
C ALA A 209 -34.10 8.55 5.62
N PHE A 210 -33.68 9.82 5.58
CA PHE A 210 -33.70 10.61 4.35
C PHE A 210 -32.84 9.98 3.26
N GLN A 211 -31.61 9.58 3.58
CA GLN A 211 -30.70 8.92 2.63
C GLN A 211 -31.32 7.65 2.02
N GLN A 212 -31.92 6.80 2.85
CA GLN A 212 -32.57 5.58 2.38
C GLN A 212 -33.80 5.86 1.50
N LYS A 213 -34.57 6.90 1.83
CA LYS A 213 -35.75 7.32 1.04
C LYS A 213 -35.32 7.90 -0.32
N ALA A 214 -34.26 8.70 -0.34
CA ALA A 214 -33.77 9.38 -1.54
C ALA A 214 -32.98 8.45 -2.49
N ASP A 215 -32.40 7.36 -1.98
CA ASP A 215 -31.67 6.36 -2.77
C ASP A 215 -32.61 5.39 -3.51
N GLN A 216 -33.32 5.91 -4.52
CA GLN A 216 -34.26 5.10 -5.31
C GLN A 216 -33.58 3.96 -6.10
N ALA A 217 -32.30 4.12 -6.44
CA ALA A 217 -31.52 3.13 -7.18
C ALA A 217 -30.88 2.05 -6.28
N GLY A 218 -31.00 2.17 -4.95
CA GLY A 218 -30.55 1.17 -3.98
C GLY A 218 -29.03 1.02 -3.91
N HIS A 219 -28.28 2.10 -4.11
CA HIS A 219 -26.82 2.09 -4.05
C HIS A 219 -26.28 1.97 -2.62
N ILE A 220 -27.04 2.42 -1.61
CA ILE A 220 -26.70 2.30 -0.19
C ILE A 220 -26.90 0.84 0.24
N ASN A 221 -25.80 0.16 0.52
CA ASN A 221 -25.81 -1.22 1.02
C ASN A 221 -25.35 -1.28 2.49
N PRO A 222 -26.26 -1.43 3.47
CA PRO A 222 -25.91 -1.45 4.90
C PRO A 222 -24.93 -2.57 5.28
N LYS A 223 -24.98 -3.71 4.58
CA LYS A 223 -24.04 -4.82 4.82
C LYS A 223 -22.63 -4.45 4.37
N LYS A 224 -22.47 -3.80 3.20
CA LYS A 224 -21.17 -3.31 2.73
C LYS A 224 -20.59 -2.24 3.67
N ILE A 225 -21.39 -1.26 4.07
CA ILE A 225 -21.01 -0.20 5.03
C ILE A 225 -20.47 -0.81 6.34
N ARG A 226 -21.23 -1.71 6.99
CA ARG A 226 -20.77 -2.39 8.22
C ARG A 226 -19.53 -3.25 8.00
N THR A 227 -19.42 -3.90 6.84
CA THR A 227 -18.27 -4.73 6.48
C THR A 227 -17.00 -3.89 6.33
N GLU A 228 -17.10 -2.70 5.75
CA GLU A 228 -15.99 -1.78 5.59
C GLU A 228 -15.53 -1.17 6.92
N ILE A 229 -16.47 -0.76 7.78
CA ILE A 229 -16.12 -0.31 9.15
C ILE A 229 -15.38 -1.42 9.91
N ARG A 230 -15.84 -2.67 9.78
CA ARG A 230 -15.17 -3.83 10.39
C ARG A 230 -13.78 -4.03 9.81
N TYR A 231 -13.63 -3.94 8.50
CA TYR A 231 -12.34 -4.06 7.80
C TYR A 231 -11.33 -3.02 8.31
N ASN A 232 -11.75 -1.74 8.42
CA ASN A 232 -10.92 -0.65 8.94
C ASN A 232 -10.50 -0.91 10.41
N LYS A 233 -11.44 -1.32 11.27
CA LYS A 233 -11.16 -1.59 12.69
C LYS A 233 -10.18 -2.75 12.89
N GLN A 234 -10.23 -3.78 12.04
CA GLN A 234 -9.41 -4.97 12.21
C GLN A 234 -7.92 -4.75 11.89
N ASN A 235 -7.57 -3.79 11.03
CA ASN A 235 -6.20 -3.53 10.58
C ASN A 235 -5.46 -4.81 10.15
N ILE A 236 -6.13 -5.60 9.30
CA ILE A 236 -5.75 -6.98 8.95
C ILE A 236 -4.30 -7.07 8.50
N PHE A 237 -3.90 -6.28 7.49
CA PHE A 237 -2.57 -6.36 6.90
C PHE A 237 -1.45 -5.94 7.85
N SER A 238 -1.71 -5.01 8.77
CA SER A 238 -0.73 -4.62 9.80
C SER A 238 -0.47 -5.76 10.79
N LYS A 239 -1.53 -6.50 11.19
CA LYS A 239 -1.40 -7.70 12.03
C LYS A 239 -0.73 -8.85 11.28
N THR A 240 -1.11 -9.07 10.03
CA THR A 240 -0.50 -10.07 9.14
C THR A 240 1.00 -9.83 8.98
N ARG A 241 1.41 -8.57 8.74
CA ARG A 241 2.82 -8.16 8.70
C ARG A 241 3.58 -8.57 9.95
N THR A 242 3.07 -8.21 11.13
CA THR A 242 3.70 -8.58 12.42
C THR A 242 3.77 -10.10 12.60
N GLY A 243 2.69 -10.82 12.23
CA GLY A 243 2.64 -12.28 12.28
C GLY A 243 3.70 -12.94 11.39
N TYR A 244 3.83 -12.48 10.15
CA TYR A 244 4.85 -12.98 9.23
C TYR A 244 6.27 -12.70 9.70
N PHE A 245 6.57 -11.49 10.21
CA PHE A 245 7.90 -11.23 10.76
C PHE A 245 8.23 -12.12 11.96
N ALA A 246 7.32 -12.19 12.93
CA ALA A 246 7.55 -12.97 14.14
C ALA A 246 7.75 -14.45 13.81
N LEU A 247 6.82 -15.05 13.06
CA LEU A 247 6.86 -16.48 12.74
C LEU A 247 7.96 -16.82 11.74
N GLY A 248 8.19 -15.96 10.74
CA GLY A 248 9.25 -16.16 9.75
C GLY A 248 10.64 -16.09 10.37
N LEU A 249 10.89 -15.11 11.24
CA LEU A 249 12.18 -14.99 11.95
C LEU A 249 12.40 -16.16 12.91
N LEU A 250 11.38 -16.55 13.67
CA LEU A 250 11.46 -17.73 14.54
C LEU A 250 11.73 -19.00 13.73
N LEU A 251 11.03 -19.20 12.61
CA LEU A 251 11.26 -20.36 11.75
C LEU A 251 12.67 -20.35 11.17
N LEU A 252 13.18 -19.18 10.75
CA LEU A 252 14.53 -19.01 10.26
C LEU A 252 15.57 -19.41 11.33
N MET A 253 15.41 -18.90 12.56
CA MET A 253 16.29 -19.26 13.68
C MET A 253 16.25 -20.76 13.96
N THR A 254 15.06 -21.38 13.98
CA THR A 254 14.94 -22.83 14.20
C THR A 254 15.57 -23.65 13.07
N ALA A 255 15.45 -23.21 11.82
CA ALA A 255 16.08 -23.85 10.67
C ALA A 255 17.61 -23.78 10.79
N PHE A 256 18.16 -22.63 11.18
CA PHE A 256 19.60 -22.48 11.43
C PHE A 256 20.10 -23.36 12.59
N LEU A 257 19.36 -23.43 13.70
CA LEU A 257 19.75 -24.29 14.83
C LEU A 257 19.80 -25.78 14.44
N ARG A 258 18.87 -26.22 13.57
CA ARG A 258 18.82 -27.60 13.07
C ARG A 258 20.01 -27.97 12.17
N LEU A 259 20.65 -27.00 11.52
CA LEU A 259 21.89 -27.23 10.77
C LEU A 259 23.07 -27.67 11.67
N PHE A 260 23.03 -27.32 12.96
CA PHE A 260 24.08 -27.68 13.92
C PHE A 260 23.74 -28.90 14.77
N LYS A 261 22.48 -29.04 15.19
CA LYS A 261 22.02 -30.15 16.03
C LYS A 261 20.54 -30.47 15.76
N GLU A 262 20.27 -31.68 15.31
CA GLU A 262 18.91 -32.19 15.20
C GLU A 262 18.39 -32.59 16.59
N ALA A 263 17.28 -32.00 17.02
CA ALA A 263 16.62 -32.33 18.27
C ALA A 263 15.11 -32.45 18.08
N MET A 264 14.46 -33.38 18.77
CA MET A 264 13.03 -33.65 18.61
C MET A 264 12.15 -32.40 18.83
N TRP A 265 12.50 -31.56 19.81
CA TRP A 265 11.77 -30.32 20.10
C TRP A 265 11.81 -29.31 18.93
N THR A 266 12.92 -29.25 18.17
CA THR A 266 13.03 -28.39 16.99
C THR A 266 12.17 -28.86 15.81
N ASN A 267 11.82 -30.15 15.76
CA ASN A 267 10.88 -30.70 14.78
C ASN A 267 9.43 -30.33 15.11
N ILE A 268 9.06 -30.44 16.39
CA ILE A 268 7.73 -30.05 16.87
C ILE A 268 7.55 -28.53 16.71
N LEU A 269 8.54 -27.74 17.13
CA LEU A 269 8.50 -26.28 17.03
C LEU A 269 8.37 -25.81 15.58
N SER A 270 9.15 -26.36 14.65
CA SER A 270 9.02 -26.04 13.22
C SER A 270 7.61 -26.32 12.70
N LYS A 271 7.03 -27.50 13.00
CA LYS A 271 5.65 -27.81 12.59
C LYS A 271 4.62 -26.83 13.14
N VAL A 272 4.76 -26.44 14.41
CA VAL A 272 3.88 -25.43 15.04
C VAL A 272 4.02 -24.07 14.35
N LEU A 273 5.26 -23.64 14.06
CA LEU A 273 5.52 -22.38 13.35
C LEU A 273 4.96 -22.39 11.93
N VAL A 274 5.12 -23.49 11.18
CA VAL A 274 4.55 -23.69 9.84
C VAL A 274 3.02 -23.57 9.87
N TRP A 275 2.37 -24.24 10.84
CA TRP A 275 0.92 -24.12 11.03
C TRP A 275 0.50 -22.69 11.41
N GLY A 276 1.28 -22.01 12.25
CA GLY A 276 1.07 -20.60 12.56
C GLY A 276 1.13 -19.72 11.30
N ILE A 277 2.14 -19.93 10.45
CA ILE A 277 2.29 -19.20 9.17
C ILE A 277 1.09 -19.45 8.26
N PHE A 278 0.62 -20.70 8.19
CA PHE A 278 -0.57 -21.06 7.43
C PHE A 278 -1.84 -20.34 7.95
N LEU A 279 -2.03 -20.24 9.26
CA LEU A 279 -3.16 -19.50 9.84
C LEU A 279 -3.08 -17.99 9.55
N VAL A 280 -1.88 -17.39 9.66
CA VAL A 280 -1.68 -15.98 9.28
C VAL A 280 -1.91 -15.77 7.79
N PHE A 281 -1.54 -16.75 6.95
CA PHE A 281 -1.85 -16.74 5.52
C PHE A 281 -3.35 -16.79 5.23
N LEU A 282 -4.12 -17.61 5.94
CA LEU A 282 -5.59 -17.57 5.82
C LEU A 282 -6.18 -16.23 6.27
N TYR A 283 -5.62 -15.60 7.30
CA TYR A 283 -6.04 -14.25 7.72
C TYR A 283 -5.69 -13.18 6.67
N HIS A 284 -4.57 -13.33 5.96
CA HIS A 284 -4.24 -12.51 4.80
C HIS A 284 -5.28 -12.67 3.67
N VAL A 285 -5.60 -13.92 3.30
CA VAL A 285 -6.63 -14.23 2.29
C VAL A 285 -7.97 -13.62 2.67
N TYR A 286 -8.35 -13.73 3.95
CA TYR A 286 -9.57 -13.10 4.47
C TYR A 286 -9.56 -11.57 4.28
N GLY A 287 -8.44 -10.90 4.55
CA GLY A 287 -8.30 -9.45 4.33
C GLY A 287 -8.45 -9.05 2.87
N MET A 288 -7.85 -9.80 1.95
CA MET A 288 -8.01 -9.59 0.52
C MET A 288 -9.45 -9.84 0.06
N ALA A 289 -10.09 -10.91 0.55
CA ALA A 289 -11.48 -11.24 0.21
C ALA A 289 -12.46 -10.16 0.70
N MET A 290 -12.27 -9.63 1.92
CA MET A 290 -13.04 -8.48 2.40
C MET A 290 -12.86 -7.26 1.51
N ARG A 291 -11.61 -6.95 1.12
CA ARG A 291 -11.30 -5.81 0.26
C ARG A 291 -11.93 -5.95 -1.13
N TRP A 292 -11.90 -7.16 -1.71
CA TRP A 292 -12.60 -7.46 -2.95
C TRP A 292 -14.11 -7.22 -2.82
N TYR A 293 -14.74 -7.74 -1.76
CA TYR A 293 -16.18 -7.55 -1.53
C TYR A 293 -16.57 -6.07 -1.38
N ILE A 294 -15.74 -5.27 -0.70
CA ILE A 294 -15.98 -3.84 -0.47
C ILE A 294 -15.82 -3.04 -1.78
N SER A 295 -14.71 -3.25 -2.48
CA SER A 295 -14.35 -2.51 -3.70
C SER A 295 -15.17 -2.90 -4.93
N GLY A 296 -15.67 -4.14 -4.98
CA GLY A 296 -16.38 -4.69 -6.13
C GLY A 296 -15.47 -5.16 -7.26
N TYR A 297 -14.15 -5.07 -7.11
CA TYR A 297 -13.14 -5.55 -8.06
C TYR A 297 -12.00 -6.26 -7.31
N ALA A 298 -11.19 -7.06 -8.00
CA ALA A 298 -10.12 -7.79 -7.35
C ALA A 298 -8.98 -6.83 -6.91
N PRO A 299 -8.45 -6.96 -5.67
CA PRO A 299 -7.61 -5.95 -5.05
C PRO A 299 -6.16 -6.00 -5.57
N TRP A 300 -5.96 -5.45 -6.76
CA TRP A 300 -4.66 -5.28 -7.41
C TRP A 300 -4.64 -4.04 -8.33
N SER A 301 -5.48 -3.04 -8.06
CA SER A 301 -5.65 -1.88 -8.96
C SER A 301 -4.65 -0.76 -8.72
N ASN A 302 -4.13 -0.64 -7.50
CA ASN A 302 -3.16 0.37 -7.11
C ASN A 302 -1.90 -0.27 -6.49
N SER A 303 -0.84 0.51 -6.37
CA SER A 303 0.45 0.01 -5.88
C SER A 303 0.36 -0.63 -4.50
N TYR A 304 -0.52 -0.13 -3.61
CA TYR A 304 -0.72 -0.72 -2.28
C TYR A 304 -1.31 -2.12 -2.39
N GLU A 305 -2.39 -2.27 -3.15
CA GLU A 305 -3.05 -3.53 -3.41
C GLU A 305 -2.13 -4.54 -4.11
N THR A 306 -1.35 -4.06 -5.08
CA THR A 306 -0.31 -4.86 -5.73
C THR A 306 0.68 -5.41 -4.70
N MET A 307 1.22 -4.60 -3.78
CA MET A 307 2.16 -5.09 -2.77
C MET A 307 1.53 -6.11 -1.82
N VAL A 308 0.28 -5.89 -1.39
CA VAL A 308 -0.48 -6.87 -0.59
C VAL A 308 -0.57 -8.20 -1.35
N TYR A 309 -0.89 -8.16 -2.64
CA TYR A 309 -0.94 -9.34 -3.48
C TYR A 309 0.43 -10.02 -3.69
N VAL A 310 1.53 -9.26 -3.93
CA VAL A 310 2.90 -9.84 -4.03
C VAL A 310 3.23 -10.59 -2.74
N ALA A 311 2.94 -10.00 -1.58
CA ALA A 311 3.20 -10.62 -0.30
C ALA A 311 2.44 -11.94 -0.17
N TRP A 312 1.15 -11.95 -0.51
CA TRP A 312 0.35 -13.17 -0.54
C TRP A 312 0.93 -14.24 -1.49
N ALA A 313 1.25 -13.88 -2.73
CA ALA A 313 1.78 -14.82 -3.73
C ALA A 313 3.14 -15.40 -3.30
N THR A 314 3.99 -14.58 -2.68
CA THR A 314 5.27 -14.99 -2.10
C THR A 314 5.07 -16.02 -0.99
N ILE A 315 4.16 -15.79 -0.06
CA ILE A 315 3.91 -16.75 1.04
C ILE A 315 3.30 -18.03 0.49
N LEU A 316 2.38 -17.94 -0.46
CA LEU A 316 1.80 -19.10 -1.12
C LEU A 316 2.88 -19.95 -1.80
N ALA A 317 3.79 -19.33 -2.55
CA ALA A 317 4.92 -20.02 -3.15
C ALA A 317 5.83 -20.64 -2.08
N GLY A 318 6.11 -19.94 -0.97
CA GLY A 318 6.82 -20.50 0.18
C GLY A 318 6.13 -21.75 0.77
N LEU A 319 4.80 -21.74 0.89
CA LEU A 319 4.00 -22.86 1.41
C LEU A 319 3.93 -24.05 0.43
N ILE A 320 4.07 -23.81 -0.87
CA ILE A 320 4.05 -24.85 -1.91
C ILE A 320 5.44 -25.46 -2.08
N PHE A 321 6.46 -24.63 -2.33
CA PHE A 321 7.82 -25.05 -2.66
C PHE A 321 8.69 -25.29 -1.42
N GLY A 322 8.39 -24.63 -0.30
CA GLY A 322 9.08 -24.79 0.98
C GLY A 322 8.64 -26.00 1.81
N ARG A 323 7.74 -26.87 1.29
CA ARG A 323 7.29 -28.08 2.02
C ARG A 323 8.42 -29.02 2.44
N LYS A 324 9.55 -28.97 1.73
CA LYS A 324 10.74 -29.78 2.01
C LYS A 324 11.87 -28.98 2.69
N SER A 325 11.72 -27.67 2.85
CA SER A 325 12.77 -26.78 3.37
C SER A 325 12.17 -25.69 4.25
N ASP A 326 12.34 -25.86 5.56
CA ASP A 326 11.95 -24.86 6.58
C ASP A 326 12.62 -23.51 6.30
N LEU A 327 13.86 -23.52 5.78
CA LEU A 327 14.60 -22.33 5.40
C LEU A 327 13.91 -21.57 4.26
N THR A 328 13.43 -22.28 3.24
CA THR A 328 12.72 -21.67 2.11
C THR A 328 11.41 -21.01 2.58
N LEU A 329 10.63 -21.72 3.41
CA LEU A 329 9.38 -21.16 3.94
C LEU A 329 9.63 -19.97 4.87
N ALA A 330 10.62 -20.05 5.76
CA ALA A 330 10.99 -18.95 6.66
C ALA A 330 11.35 -17.69 5.89
N THR A 331 12.16 -17.87 4.86
CA THR A 331 12.66 -16.82 3.99
C THR A 331 11.52 -16.16 3.19
N ALA A 332 10.64 -16.96 2.58
CA ALA A 332 9.45 -16.45 1.91
C ALA A 332 8.53 -15.67 2.88
N THR A 333 8.36 -16.20 4.10
CA THR A 333 7.55 -15.58 5.16
C THR A 333 8.09 -14.21 5.58
N ILE A 334 9.40 -14.11 5.84
CA ILE A 334 10.05 -12.84 6.15
C ILE A 334 9.89 -11.86 4.99
N PHE A 335 10.07 -12.32 3.75
CA PHE A 335 9.94 -11.45 2.59
C PHE A 335 8.52 -10.90 2.40
N GLY A 336 7.49 -11.74 2.56
CA GLY A 336 6.11 -11.26 2.57
C GLY A 336 5.83 -10.27 3.71
N GLY A 337 6.47 -10.46 4.87
CA GLY A 337 6.47 -9.49 5.97
C GLY A 337 7.12 -8.15 5.59
N ILE A 338 8.27 -8.16 4.91
CA ILE A 338 8.95 -6.96 4.40
C ILE A 338 8.07 -6.23 3.37
N ILE A 339 7.48 -6.95 2.43
CA ILE A 339 6.60 -6.36 1.42
C ILE A 339 5.40 -5.67 2.09
N LEU A 340 4.76 -6.32 3.07
CA LEU A 340 3.65 -5.71 3.83
C LEU A 340 4.10 -4.55 4.74
N PHE A 341 5.36 -4.52 5.14
CA PHE A 341 5.92 -3.38 5.86
C PHE A 341 6.07 -2.17 4.95
N VAL A 342 6.68 -2.36 3.78
CA VAL A 342 6.88 -1.30 2.80
C VAL A 342 5.54 -0.76 2.29
N SER A 343 4.52 -1.61 2.12
CA SER A 343 3.18 -1.16 1.74
C SER A 343 2.48 -0.34 2.83
N GLY A 344 2.85 -0.53 4.09
CA GLY A 344 2.31 0.21 5.23
C GLY A 344 2.99 1.54 5.53
N LEU A 345 4.04 1.91 4.78
CA LEU A 345 4.70 3.20 4.90
C LEU A 345 3.79 4.33 4.39
N ASN A 346 3.93 5.53 4.95
CA ASN A 346 3.00 6.66 4.77
C ASN A 346 2.90 7.21 3.34
N TRP A 347 3.79 6.80 2.44
CA TRP A 347 3.81 7.21 1.03
C TRP A 347 2.82 6.45 0.13
N MET A 348 2.24 5.34 0.58
CA MET A 348 1.34 4.51 -0.21
C MET A 348 -0.11 4.83 0.14
N GLU A 349 -1.00 4.79 -0.84
CA GLU A 349 -2.42 5.09 -0.65
C GLU A 349 -3.23 3.79 -0.45
N PRO A 350 -3.56 3.40 0.79
CA PRO A 350 -4.32 2.18 1.05
C PRO A 350 -5.82 2.30 0.75
N GLN A 351 -6.25 3.46 0.25
CA GLN A 351 -7.64 3.83 0.02
C GLN A 351 -8.28 2.95 -1.05
N ILE A 352 -9.59 2.72 -0.94
CA ILE A 352 -10.35 1.98 -1.95
C ILE A 352 -11.03 3.00 -2.86
N THR A 353 -10.41 3.22 -4.02
CA THR A 353 -10.87 4.20 -5.01
C THR A 353 -11.72 3.53 -6.08
N THR A 354 -12.44 4.34 -6.85
CA THR A 354 -13.09 3.87 -8.08
C THR A 354 -12.03 3.61 -9.15
N LEU A 355 -12.25 2.58 -9.99
CA LEU A 355 -11.36 2.30 -11.11
C LEU A 355 -11.56 3.36 -12.20
N VAL A 356 -10.48 4.02 -12.60
CA VAL A 356 -10.47 4.82 -13.82
C VAL A 356 -10.77 3.92 -15.04
N PRO A 357 -11.36 4.45 -16.12
CA PRO A 357 -11.84 3.63 -17.25
C PRO A 357 -10.82 2.64 -17.81
N VAL A 358 -9.55 3.07 -17.94
CA VAL A 358 -8.46 2.22 -18.45
C VAL A 358 -8.16 1.00 -17.56
N LEU A 359 -8.47 1.09 -16.26
CA LEU A 359 -8.27 0.00 -15.29
C LEU A 359 -9.45 -0.97 -15.23
N LYS A 360 -10.56 -0.71 -15.94
CA LYS A 360 -11.74 -1.60 -15.97
C LYS A 360 -11.57 -2.78 -16.93
N SER A 361 -10.46 -2.87 -17.65
CA SER A 361 -10.18 -3.95 -18.60
C SER A 361 -9.85 -5.28 -17.89
N PRO A 362 -10.46 -6.41 -18.29
CA PRO A 362 -10.07 -7.74 -17.83
C PRO A 362 -8.62 -8.10 -18.16
N TRP A 363 -8.10 -7.63 -19.29
CA TRP A 363 -6.74 -7.91 -19.72
C TRP A 363 -5.71 -7.30 -18.76
N LEU A 364 -5.99 -6.11 -18.25
CA LEU A 364 -5.15 -5.51 -17.21
C LEU A 364 -5.16 -6.35 -15.93
N MET A 365 -6.34 -6.80 -15.50
CA MET A 365 -6.45 -7.61 -14.27
C MET A 365 -5.60 -8.88 -14.37
N PHE A 366 -5.67 -9.59 -15.50
CA PHE A 366 -4.84 -10.79 -15.72
C PHE A 366 -3.36 -10.44 -15.88
N HIS A 367 -3.03 -9.39 -16.63
CA HIS A 367 -1.66 -8.92 -16.81
C HIS A 367 -0.98 -8.62 -15.47
N VAL A 368 -1.63 -7.78 -14.63
CA VAL A 368 -1.09 -7.38 -13.32
C VAL A 368 -1.00 -8.60 -12.40
N ALA A 369 -2.04 -9.43 -12.31
CA ALA A 369 -2.00 -10.61 -11.45
C ALA A 369 -0.83 -11.55 -11.81
N VAL A 370 -0.64 -11.84 -13.10
CA VAL A 370 0.40 -12.78 -13.57
C VAL A 370 1.81 -12.19 -13.44
N THR A 371 2.03 -10.93 -13.82
CA THR A 371 3.36 -10.27 -13.68
C THR A 371 3.78 -10.12 -12.23
N VAL A 372 2.83 -9.77 -11.36
CA VAL A 372 3.11 -9.55 -9.94
C VAL A 372 3.35 -10.88 -9.22
N ALA A 373 2.65 -11.95 -9.61
CA ALA A 373 2.98 -13.30 -9.14
C ALA A 373 4.41 -13.71 -9.51
N ALA A 374 4.87 -13.38 -10.73
CA ALA A 374 6.25 -13.63 -11.16
C ALA A 374 7.28 -12.95 -10.23
N TYR A 375 7.03 -11.71 -9.82
CA TYR A 375 7.92 -10.97 -8.90
C TYR A 375 8.06 -11.66 -7.54
N GLY A 376 7.00 -12.30 -7.04
CA GLY A 376 7.06 -13.12 -5.82
C GLY A 376 8.06 -14.28 -5.96
N PHE A 377 8.01 -15.01 -7.08
CA PHE A 377 8.97 -16.08 -7.37
C PHE A 377 10.41 -15.59 -7.49
N PHE A 378 10.61 -14.47 -8.20
CA PHE A 378 11.92 -13.84 -8.31
C PHE A 378 12.47 -13.37 -6.96
N GLY A 379 11.60 -12.87 -6.07
CA GLY A 379 11.97 -12.49 -4.71
C GLY A 379 12.37 -13.68 -3.83
N ILE A 380 11.68 -14.82 -3.94
CA ILE A 380 12.09 -16.05 -3.25
C ILE A 380 13.46 -16.51 -3.76
N SER A 381 13.66 -16.49 -5.08
CA SER A 381 14.92 -16.85 -5.72
C SER A 381 16.10 -15.97 -5.29
N LEU A 382 15.89 -14.65 -5.17
CA LEU A 382 16.87 -13.73 -4.58
C LEU A 382 17.33 -14.22 -3.21
N LEU A 383 16.38 -14.56 -2.33
CA LEU A 383 16.72 -14.90 -0.96
C LEU A 383 17.29 -16.31 -0.80
N LEU A 384 16.86 -17.26 -1.63
CA LEU A 384 17.49 -18.58 -1.73
C LEU A 384 18.93 -18.46 -2.23
N GLY A 385 19.16 -17.60 -3.22
CA GLY A 385 20.50 -17.26 -3.70
C GLY A 385 21.37 -16.67 -2.59
N LEU A 386 20.88 -15.67 -1.85
CA LEU A 386 21.59 -15.09 -0.70
C LEU A 386 21.86 -16.13 0.40
N SER A 387 20.89 -16.99 0.70
CA SER A 387 21.04 -18.07 1.69
C SER A 387 22.14 -19.05 1.29
N ASN A 388 22.18 -19.45 0.01
CA ASN A 388 23.24 -20.30 -0.52
C ASN A 388 24.61 -19.65 -0.47
N LEU A 389 24.73 -18.36 -0.81
CA LEU A 389 25.99 -17.63 -0.70
C LEU A 389 26.46 -17.52 0.76
N LEU A 390 25.54 -17.32 1.70
CA LEU A 390 25.85 -17.32 3.14
C LEU A 390 26.33 -18.70 3.60
N ILE A 391 25.64 -19.78 3.23
CA ILE A 391 26.05 -21.15 3.57
C ILE A 391 27.45 -21.43 3.01
N LEU A 392 27.72 -21.09 1.74
CA LEU A 392 29.04 -21.26 1.12
C LEU A 392 30.14 -20.46 1.82
N SER A 393 29.80 -19.32 2.43
CA SER A 393 30.76 -18.48 3.16
C SER A 393 31.22 -19.11 4.49
N VAL A 394 30.37 -19.91 5.14
CA VAL A 394 30.63 -20.50 6.46
C VAL A 394 30.79 -22.02 6.44
N ALA A 395 30.52 -22.66 5.31
CA ALA A 395 30.53 -24.11 5.17
C ALA A 395 31.91 -24.69 5.53
N LYS A 396 31.89 -25.73 6.39
CA LYS A 396 33.08 -26.52 6.77
C LYS A 396 32.92 -28.01 6.51
N LYS A 397 31.73 -28.47 6.15
CA LYS A 397 31.36 -29.89 5.98
C LYS A 397 30.72 -30.12 4.61
N GLU A 398 30.85 -31.33 4.10
CA GLU A 398 30.25 -31.76 2.83
C GLU A 398 28.70 -31.75 2.86
N THR A 399 28.09 -31.98 4.03
CA THR A 399 26.63 -31.88 4.21
C THR A 399 26.08 -30.50 3.89
N ALA A 400 26.87 -29.43 4.02
CA ALA A 400 26.48 -28.08 3.63
C ALA A 400 26.38 -27.93 2.10
N MET A 401 27.20 -28.66 1.33
CA MET A 401 27.15 -28.65 -0.13
C MET A 401 25.90 -29.34 -0.67
N LEU A 402 25.42 -30.40 0.01
CA LEU A 402 24.14 -31.04 -0.32
C LEU A 402 22.97 -30.06 -0.14
N HIS A 403 22.94 -29.32 0.97
CA HIS A 403 21.92 -28.28 1.20
C HIS A 403 22.00 -27.17 0.15
N VAL A 404 23.21 -26.72 -0.21
CA VAL A 404 23.37 -25.71 -1.27
C VAL A 404 22.79 -26.20 -2.60
N ARG A 405 23.02 -27.46 -2.95
CA ARG A 405 22.45 -28.07 -4.17
C ARG A 405 20.92 -28.15 -4.11
N GLU A 406 20.36 -28.63 -3.01
CA GLU A 406 18.91 -28.69 -2.82
C GLU A 406 18.25 -27.32 -2.97
N LEU A 407 18.80 -26.30 -2.29
CA LEU A 407 18.31 -24.93 -2.39
C LEU A 407 18.52 -24.34 -3.79
N SER A 408 19.59 -24.71 -4.49
CA SER A 408 19.83 -24.29 -5.88
C SER A 408 18.80 -24.88 -6.85
N ILE A 409 18.41 -26.15 -6.64
CA ILE A 409 17.35 -26.80 -7.42
C ILE A 409 16.02 -26.10 -7.18
N ILE A 410 15.66 -25.84 -5.92
CA ILE A 410 14.43 -25.12 -5.58
C ILE A 410 14.46 -23.70 -6.18
N ASN A 411 15.61 -23.02 -6.12
CA ASN A 411 15.81 -21.71 -6.71
C ASN A 411 15.58 -21.74 -8.24
N ASN A 412 16.17 -22.72 -8.95
CA ASN A 412 15.97 -22.87 -10.39
C ASN A 412 14.50 -23.16 -10.76
N MET A 413 13.83 -24.03 -10.01
CA MET A 413 12.40 -24.27 -10.20
C MET A 413 11.56 -23.00 -10.01
N SER A 414 11.87 -22.22 -8.96
CA SER A 414 11.22 -20.93 -8.69
C SER A 414 11.44 -19.94 -9.84
N LEU A 415 12.67 -19.82 -10.35
CA LEU A 415 13.00 -18.95 -11.48
C LEU A 415 12.29 -19.35 -12.78
N LEU A 416 12.17 -20.65 -13.08
CA LEU A 416 11.45 -21.12 -14.26
C LEU A 416 9.96 -20.78 -14.20
N VAL A 417 9.33 -20.95 -13.04
CA VAL A 417 7.93 -20.56 -12.83
C VAL A 417 7.78 -19.04 -12.97
N GLY A 418 8.66 -18.26 -12.33
CA GLY A 418 8.69 -16.81 -12.44
C GLY A 418 8.87 -16.34 -13.89
N LEU A 419 9.79 -16.95 -14.65
CA LEU A 419 10.04 -16.62 -16.05
C LEU A 419 8.82 -16.93 -16.93
N ALA A 420 8.17 -18.08 -16.73
CA ALA A 420 6.96 -18.43 -17.46
C ALA A 420 5.84 -17.41 -17.22
N LEU A 421 5.58 -17.07 -15.95
CA LEU A 421 4.59 -16.06 -15.59
C LEU A 421 4.97 -14.67 -16.13
N MET A 422 6.21 -14.22 -15.98
CA MET A 422 6.66 -12.92 -16.49
C MET A 422 6.49 -12.82 -18.01
N THR A 423 6.79 -13.90 -18.73
CA THR A 423 6.64 -13.96 -20.18
C THR A 423 5.16 -13.85 -20.57
N ILE A 424 4.29 -14.68 -20.00
CA ILE A 424 2.83 -14.63 -20.22
C ILE A 424 2.29 -13.24 -19.87
N GLY A 425 2.68 -12.70 -18.73
CA GLY A 425 2.30 -11.37 -18.27
C GLY A 425 2.70 -10.29 -19.27
N THR A 426 3.91 -10.33 -19.80
CA THR A 426 4.38 -9.36 -20.81
C THR A 426 3.51 -9.38 -22.07
N PHE A 427 3.12 -10.56 -22.55
CA PHE A 427 2.20 -10.68 -23.70
C PHE A 427 0.78 -10.18 -23.37
N LEU A 428 0.24 -10.52 -22.21
CA LEU A 428 -1.07 -9.99 -21.75
C LEU A 428 -1.07 -8.47 -21.65
N GLY A 429 0.07 -7.89 -21.26
CA GLY A 429 0.28 -6.44 -21.22
C GLY A 429 0.14 -5.80 -22.59
N GLY A 430 0.72 -6.42 -23.63
CA GLY A 430 0.56 -5.97 -25.01
C GLY A 430 -0.89 -6.03 -25.51
N ILE A 431 -1.66 -7.06 -25.14
CA ILE A 431 -3.09 -7.15 -25.47
C ILE A 431 -3.87 -5.99 -24.82
N TRP A 432 -3.62 -5.74 -23.54
CA TRP A 432 -4.23 -4.61 -22.83
C TRP A 432 -3.82 -3.25 -23.41
N ALA A 433 -2.55 -3.08 -23.80
CA ALA A 433 -2.07 -1.86 -24.43
C ALA A 433 -2.80 -1.59 -25.75
N ASN A 434 -3.09 -2.63 -26.54
CA ASN A 434 -3.85 -2.49 -27.77
C ASN A 434 -5.30 -2.08 -27.52
N GLU A 435 -5.95 -2.64 -26.50
CA GLU A 435 -7.30 -2.27 -26.11
C GLU A 435 -7.37 -0.82 -25.58
N SER A 436 -6.35 -0.39 -24.84
CA SER A 436 -6.34 0.91 -24.16
C SER A 436 -5.84 2.06 -25.03
N TRP A 437 -4.83 1.80 -25.88
CA TRP A 437 -4.09 2.81 -26.63
C TRP A 437 -4.03 2.55 -28.13
N GLY A 438 -4.69 1.51 -28.62
CA GLY A 438 -4.75 1.17 -30.05
C GLY A 438 -3.45 0.61 -30.64
N ARG A 439 -2.50 0.19 -29.80
CA ARG A 439 -1.23 -0.43 -30.21
C ARG A 439 -0.73 -1.45 -29.20
N TYR A 440 -0.13 -2.54 -29.67
CA TYR A 440 0.39 -3.62 -28.81
C TYR A 440 1.67 -3.28 -28.05
N TRP A 441 2.48 -2.36 -28.57
CA TRP A 441 3.77 -1.99 -28.00
C TRP A 441 4.15 -0.59 -28.46
N SER A 442 4.74 0.18 -27.56
CA SER A 442 5.13 1.57 -27.73
C SER A 442 6.57 1.87 -27.31
N TRP A 443 7.34 0.85 -26.89
CA TRP A 443 8.71 0.98 -26.38
C TRP A 443 8.82 1.97 -25.21
N ASP A 444 7.74 2.12 -24.45
CA ASP A 444 7.81 2.93 -23.24
C ASP A 444 8.79 2.29 -22.24
N PRO A 445 9.31 3.06 -21.27
CA PRO A 445 10.22 2.53 -20.28
C PRO A 445 9.70 1.26 -19.57
N LYS A 446 8.40 1.14 -19.27
CA LYS A 446 7.88 -0.04 -18.56
C LYS A 446 7.85 -1.27 -19.46
N GLU A 447 7.31 -1.14 -20.66
CA GLU A 447 7.33 -2.21 -21.68
C GLU A 447 8.77 -2.68 -21.94
N THR A 448 9.71 -1.76 -22.16
CA THR A 448 11.10 -2.08 -22.45
C THR A 448 11.77 -2.83 -21.30
N TRP A 449 11.60 -2.37 -20.06
CA TRP A 449 12.19 -3.04 -18.90
C TRP A 449 11.52 -4.38 -18.59
N ALA A 450 10.23 -4.56 -18.86
CA ALA A 450 9.57 -5.86 -18.76
C ALA A 450 10.22 -6.89 -19.71
N LEU A 451 10.52 -6.50 -20.95
CA LEU A 451 11.24 -7.35 -21.90
C LEU A 451 12.68 -7.66 -21.43
N ILE A 452 13.41 -6.65 -20.92
CA ILE A 452 14.75 -6.86 -20.36
C ILE A 452 14.71 -7.86 -19.20
N THR A 453 13.73 -7.76 -18.30
CA THR A 453 13.54 -8.74 -17.21
C THR A 453 13.37 -10.16 -17.75
N VAL A 454 12.52 -10.37 -18.77
CA VAL A 454 12.34 -11.69 -19.40
C VAL A 454 13.67 -12.22 -19.96
N VAL A 455 14.44 -11.39 -20.65
CA VAL A 455 15.75 -11.78 -21.21
C VAL A 455 16.76 -12.11 -20.12
N VAL A 456 16.89 -11.28 -19.09
CA VAL A 456 17.81 -11.49 -17.96
C VAL A 456 17.53 -12.82 -17.27
N TYR A 457 16.27 -13.11 -16.94
CA TYR A 457 15.90 -14.37 -16.29
C TYR A 457 16.02 -15.58 -17.23
N SER A 458 15.82 -15.40 -18.53
CA SER A 458 16.10 -16.44 -19.52
C SER A 458 17.59 -16.82 -19.54
N VAL A 459 18.49 -15.83 -19.51
CA VAL A 459 19.94 -16.07 -19.45
C VAL A 459 20.34 -16.81 -18.16
N VAL A 460 19.80 -16.38 -17.02
CA VAL A 460 20.14 -16.97 -15.71
C VAL A 460 19.68 -18.42 -15.60
N THR A 461 18.45 -18.72 -16.05
CA THR A 461 17.91 -20.09 -16.03
C THR A 461 18.63 -21.03 -16.99
N HIS A 462 19.21 -20.52 -18.08
CA HIS A 462 19.90 -21.31 -19.10
C HIS A 462 21.43 -21.30 -18.95
N ILE A 463 21.96 -20.72 -17.86
CA ILE A 463 23.40 -20.57 -17.63
C ILE A 463 24.14 -21.91 -17.58
N HIS A 464 23.41 -22.99 -17.26
CA HIS A 464 23.90 -24.37 -17.25
C HIS A 464 24.37 -24.85 -18.63
N LEU A 465 23.89 -24.24 -19.72
CA LEU A 465 24.33 -24.55 -21.08
C LEU A 465 25.79 -24.10 -21.34
N VAL A 466 26.29 -23.12 -20.56
CA VAL A 466 27.66 -22.64 -20.68
C VAL A 466 28.55 -23.40 -19.69
N ARG A 467 29.31 -24.38 -20.19
CA ARG A 467 30.14 -25.30 -19.37
C ARG A 467 31.07 -24.60 -18.37
N LYS A 468 31.59 -23.40 -18.68
CA LYS A 468 32.45 -22.63 -17.76
C LYS A 468 31.68 -21.96 -16.62
N LEU A 469 30.39 -21.69 -16.81
CA LEU A 469 29.52 -20.97 -15.88
C LEU A 469 28.56 -21.91 -15.12
N ASN A 470 28.48 -23.19 -15.52
CA ASN A 470 27.65 -24.21 -14.88
C ASN A 470 28.21 -24.64 -13.51
N ASN A 471 27.96 -23.83 -12.47
CA ASN A 471 28.24 -24.16 -11.09
C ASN A 471 27.25 -23.49 -10.12
N ASP A 472 27.02 -24.14 -8.97
CA ASP A 472 26.03 -23.69 -7.97
C ASP A 472 26.31 -22.27 -7.46
N TRP A 473 27.58 -21.93 -7.22
CA TRP A 473 27.94 -20.59 -6.73
C TRP A 473 27.53 -19.49 -7.71
N PHE A 474 27.89 -19.65 -8.99
CA PHE A 474 27.62 -18.63 -10.00
C PHE A 474 26.13 -18.55 -10.32
N PHE A 475 25.42 -19.68 -10.38
CA PHE A 475 23.96 -19.69 -10.55
C PHE A 475 23.26 -18.91 -9.44
N ASN A 476 23.62 -19.14 -8.17
CA ASN A 476 23.02 -18.43 -7.05
C ASN A 476 23.36 -16.93 -7.07
N LEU A 477 24.61 -16.56 -7.38
CA LEU A 477 24.99 -15.16 -7.54
C LEU A 477 24.21 -14.48 -8.68
N ALA A 478 24.11 -15.14 -9.83
CA ALA A 478 23.36 -14.63 -10.99
C ALA A 478 21.88 -14.43 -10.65
N SER A 479 21.27 -15.36 -9.89
CA SER A 479 19.87 -15.24 -9.43
C SER A 479 19.65 -14.03 -8.52
N VAL A 480 20.63 -13.69 -7.67
CA VAL A 480 20.60 -12.49 -6.81
C VAL A 480 20.70 -11.22 -7.65
N MET A 481 21.66 -11.17 -8.57
CA MET A 481 21.88 -10.01 -9.43
C MET A 481 20.72 -9.75 -10.39
N ALA A 482 20.07 -10.80 -10.88
CA ALA A 482 18.93 -10.71 -11.79
C ALA A 482 17.75 -9.92 -11.21
N PHE A 483 17.59 -9.94 -9.88
CA PHE A 483 16.52 -9.22 -9.19
C PHE A 483 16.61 -7.69 -9.35
N ALA A 484 17.80 -7.15 -9.66
CA ALA A 484 17.96 -5.74 -9.98
C ALA A 484 17.11 -5.33 -11.21
N SER A 485 16.90 -6.25 -12.17
CA SER A 485 16.02 -5.98 -13.32
C SER A 485 14.56 -5.81 -12.89
N VAL A 486 14.08 -6.60 -11.92
CA VAL A 486 12.72 -6.47 -11.35
C VAL A 486 12.58 -5.15 -10.61
N LEU A 487 13.57 -4.78 -9.79
CA LEU A 487 13.58 -3.50 -9.09
C LEU A 487 13.56 -2.32 -10.06
N MET A 488 14.26 -2.41 -11.19
CA MET A 488 14.22 -1.39 -12.21
C MET A 488 12.84 -1.31 -12.86
N THR A 489 12.23 -2.43 -13.26
CA THR A 489 10.89 -2.44 -13.88
C THR A 489 9.79 -1.92 -12.94
N PHE A 490 9.83 -2.33 -11.66
CA PHE A 490 8.78 -1.99 -10.70
C PHE A 490 8.99 -0.65 -10.00
N TRP A 491 10.22 -0.32 -9.61
CA TRP A 491 10.55 0.90 -8.88
C TRP A 491 11.28 1.88 -9.81
N GLY A 492 12.37 1.46 -10.45
CA GLY A 492 13.18 2.36 -11.28
C GLY A 492 12.40 3.11 -12.37
N VAL A 493 11.50 2.44 -13.11
CA VAL A 493 10.71 3.13 -14.13
C VAL A 493 9.66 4.07 -13.54
N ASN A 494 9.14 3.80 -12.34
CA ASN A 494 8.16 4.68 -11.70
C ASN A 494 8.80 5.91 -11.05
N TYR A 495 10.08 5.79 -10.62
CA TYR A 495 10.75 6.78 -9.78
C TYR A 495 11.99 7.45 -10.40
N LEU A 496 12.48 6.96 -11.55
CA LEU A 496 13.68 7.48 -12.22
C LEU A 496 13.43 7.86 -13.68
N LEU A 497 12.31 7.43 -14.27
CA LEU A 497 12.02 7.61 -15.69
C LEU A 497 10.59 8.13 -15.85
N SER A 498 10.39 9.15 -16.70
CA SER A 498 9.06 9.65 -17.04
C SER A 498 8.42 8.81 -18.15
N GLY A 499 7.12 8.49 -18.04
CA GLY A 499 6.38 7.77 -19.09
C GLY A 499 4.86 7.69 -18.83
N LEU A 500 4.11 7.12 -19.79
CA LEU A 500 2.63 6.95 -19.74
C LEU A 500 2.11 6.14 -18.55
N HIS A 501 3.02 5.54 -17.78
CA HIS A 501 2.71 4.71 -16.63
C HIS A 501 3.28 5.24 -15.30
N SER A 502 3.81 6.47 -15.27
CA SER A 502 4.35 7.08 -14.05
C SER A 502 3.20 7.56 -13.17
N TYR A 503 2.69 6.69 -12.30
CA TYR A 503 1.53 6.99 -11.43
C TYR A 503 1.90 7.38 -9.99
N GLY A 504 3.19 7.47 -9.66
CA GLY A 504 3.60 7.85 -8.31
C GLY A 504 5.03 8.38 -8.28
N GLU A 505 5.20 9.66 -7.95
CA GLU A 505 6.51 10.24 -7.68
C GLU A 505 6.42 11.48 -6.77
N ASN A 506 6.99 11.37 -5.57
CA ASN A 506 7.97 12.28 -4.92
C ASN A 506 7.91 12.21 -3.38
N GLU A 507 9.00 11.71 -2.78
CA GLU A 507 9.67 12.07 -1.51
C GLU A 507 10.85 11.06 -1.31
N GLY A 508 12.12 11.50 -1.29
CA GLY A 508 13.26 10.69 -0.77
C GLY A 508 14.09 9.79 -1.73
N VAL A 509 14.04 9.99 -3.05
CA VAL A 509 14.71 9.10 -4.03
C VAL A 509 16.23 8.97 -3.81
N SER A 510 16.90 10.04 -3.37
CA SER A 510 18.34 10.04 -3.09
C SER A 510 18.73 9.13 -1.92
N GLU A 511 17.91 9.05 -0.88
CA GLU A 511 18.15 8.16 0.27
C GLU A 511 18.01 6.69 -0.14
N VAL A 512 17.04 6.37 -0.99
CA VAL A 512 16.85 5.01 -1.52
C VAL A 512 18.08 4.54 -2.29
N PHE A 513 18.72 5.42 -3.07
CA PHE A 513 19.96 5.08 -3.77
C PHE A 513 21.11 4.73 -2.82
N VAL A 514 21.25 5.43 -1.69
CA VAL A 514 22.27 5.09 -0.67
C VAL A 514 22.05 3.68 -0.15
N TYR A 515 20.79 3.31 0.14
CA TYR A 515 20.46 1.94 0.56
C TYR A 515 20.72 0.91 -0.54
N LEU A 516 20.39 1.21 -1.79
CA LEU A 516 20.65 0.33 -2.93
C LEU A 516 22.16 0.10 -3.14
N TYR A 517 22.99 1.15 -3.04
CA TYR A 517 24.44 1.02 -3.11
C TYR A 517 25.01 0.22 -1.94
N ALA A 518 24.48 0.42 -0.72
CA ALA A 518 24.88 -0.37 0.45
C ALA A 518 24.53 -1.86 0.30
N ILE A 519 23.33 -2.17 -0.23
CA ILE A 519 22.90 -3.55 -0.53
C ILE A 519 23.82 -4.17 -1.59
N LEU A 520 24.09 -3.44 -2.68
CA LEU A 520 24.97 -3.91 -3.75
C LEU A 520 26.39 -4.19 -3.22
N PHE A 521 26.93 -3.30 -2.39
CA PHE A 521 28.21 -3.53 -1.73
C PHE A 521 28.19 -4.78 -0.85
N GLY A 522 27.13 -4.97 -0.06
CA GLY A 522 26.93 -6.18 0.74
C GLY A 522 26.91 -7.46 -0.09
N VAL A 523 26.22 -7.44 -1.24
CA VAL A 523 26.19 -8.57 -2.19
C VAL A 523 27.57 -8.85 -2.79
N ILE A 524 28.34 -7.81 -3.15
CA ILE A 524 29.71 -7.96 -3.66
C ILE A 524 30.62 -8.59 -2.61
N VAL A 525 30.58 -8.10 -1.36
CA VAL A 525 31.36 -8.67 -0.26
C VAL A 525 30.99 -10.14 -0.05
N LEU A 526 29.70 -10.45 -0.01
CA LEU A 526 29.21 -11.81 0.16
C LEU A 526 29.62 -12.71 -1.02
N ALA A 527 29.60 -12.21 -2.25
CA ALA A 527 30.07 -12.93 -3.43
C ALA A 527 31.56 -13.29 -3.32
N LEU A 528 32.40 -12.34 -2.88
CA LEU A 528 33.84 -12.58 -2.70
C LEU A 528 34.13 -13.60 -1.60
N VAL A 529 33.44 -13.51 -0.46
CA VAL A 529 33.62 -14.44 0.68
C VAL A 529 33.12 -15.83 0.31
N SER A 530 31.93 -15.94 -0.27
CA SER A 530 31.34 -17.22 -0.69
C SER A 530 32.15 -17.90 -1.80
N TYR A 531 32.77 -17.14 -2.70
CA TYR A 531 33.65 -17.68 -3.74
C TYR A 531 34.89 -18.34 -3.14
N ARG A 532 35.49 -17.74 -2.11
CA ARG A 532 36.63 -18.33 -1.39
C ARG A 532 36.23 -19.65 -0.73
N GLY A 533 35.06 -19.70 -0.10
CA GLY A 533 34.49 -20.92 0.48
C GLY A 533 34.28 -22.01 -0.59
N TYR A 534 33.61 -21.67 -1.69
CA TYR A 534 33.37 -22.58 -2.81
C TYR A 534 34.67 -23.16 -3.41
N LYS A 535 35.69 -22.32 -3.64
CA LYS A 535 36.98 -22.76 -4.20
C LYS A 535 37.69 -23.77 -3.30
N LYS A 536 37.60 -23.60 -1.98
CA LYS A 536 38.19 -24.51 -0.99
C LYS A 536 37.59 -25.92 -1.09
N PHE A 537 36.27 -26.03 -1.23
CA PHE A 537 35.60 -27.32 -1.43
C PHE A 537 35.90 -27.94 -2.79
N LYS A 538 35.94 -27.13 -3.86
CA LYS A 538 36.30 -27.61 -5.20
C LYS A 538 37.71 -28.21 -5.25
N SER A 539 38.67 -27.64 -4.50
CA SER A 539 40.03 -28.19 -4.40
C SER A 539 40.14 -29.48 -3.60
N GLN A 540 39.13 -29.84 -2.79
CA GLN A 540 39.13 -31.02 -1.91
C GLN A 540 38.49 -32.27 -2.56
N GLY A 541 38.15 -32.23 -3.86
CA GLY A 541 37.77 -33.42 -4.64
C GLY A 541 36.29 -33.81 -4.61
N SER A 542 35.41 -33.06 -3.93
CA SER A 542 33.96 -33.31 -3.98
C SER A 542 33.35 -32.64 -5.23
N THR A 543 33.45 -33.30 -6.38
CA THR A 543 32.66 -32.94 -7.56
C THR A 543 32.07 -34.18 -8.22
N SER A 544 30.78 -34.44 -7.98
CA SER A 544 29.91 -34.81 -9.10
C SER A 544 29.42 -33.51 -9.73
N ASN A 545 29.69 -33.35 -11.03
CA ASN A 545 29.08 -32.30 -11.85
C ASN A 545 27.58 -32.57 -11.97
N PHE A 546 26.80 -31.49 -12.15
CA PHE A 546 25.36 -31.53 -12.40
C PHE A 546 25.01 -32.50 -13.54
N TYR A 547 24.32 -33.59 -13.18
CA TYR A 547 23.27 -34.29 -13.94
C TYR A 547 22.31 -34.91 -12.94
#